data_AF-A0A4P6HRV3-F1
#
_entry.id   AF-A0A4P6HRV3-F1
#
_cell.length_a   1.000
_cell.length_b   1.000
_cell.length_c   1.000
_cell.angle_alpha   90.00
_cell.angle_beta   90.00
_cell.angle_gamma   90.00
#
_symmetry.space_group_name_H-M   'P 1'
#
loop_
_entity.id
_entity.type
_entity.pdbx_description
1 polymer ?
#
loop_
_entity_poly.entity_id
_entity_poly.type
_entity_poly.pdbx_seq_one_letter_code
_entity_poly.pdbx_strand_id
1 'polypeptide(L)' 'MGQFFPDADQFPLEDQIKHLGDDELLDFWEETQYIERMLVEEENPEADHSQEYERVILQELMLRTCRRRALVSER' A
#
# COMPACT_ATOMS: atom_id res chain seq x y z
N MET A 1 5.44 -8.01 -13.09
CA MET A 1 5.50 -7.11 -14.27
C MET A 1 4.61 -5.92 -13.94
N GLY A 2 5.16 -4.91 -13.25
CA GLY A 2 4.40 -3.71 -12.89
C GLY A 2 4.29 -2.78 -14.10
N GLN A 3 3.08 -2.60 -14.63
CA GLN A 3 2.83 -1.54 -15.60
C GLN A 3 2.81 -0.22 -14.84
N PHE A 4 3.84 0.59 -15.05
CA PHE A 4 3.87 1.97 -14.58
C PHE A 4 2.82 2.74 -15.38
N PHE A 5 1.68 3.09 -14.75
CA PHE A 5 0.64 3.89 -15.38
C PHE A 5 1.08 5.34 -15.44
N PRO A 6 1.32 5.93 -16.63
CA PRO A 6 1.71 7.34 -16.75
C PRO A 6 0.61 8.31 -16.27
N ASP A 7 -0.63 7.83 -16.10
CA ASP A 7 -1.75 8.60 -15.55
C ASP A 7 -1.84 8.54 -14.01
N ALA A 8 -0.96 7.82 -13.32
CA ALA A 8 -0.93 7.78 -11.85
C ALA A 8 -0.70 9.16 -11.22
N ASP A 9 -0.09 10.10 -11.95
CA ASP A 9 0.12 11.48 -11.51
C ASP A 9 -1.21 12.28 -11.38
N GLN A 10 -2.32 11.80 -11.97
CA GLN A 10 -3.62 12.49 -11.93
C GLN A 10 -4.47 12.16 -10.70
N PHE A 11 -4.16 11.09 -9.96
CA PHE A 11 -4.96 10.64 -8.83
C PHE A 11 -4.16 10.61 -7.52
N PRO A 12 -4.74 11.07 -6.40
CA PRO A 12 -4.09 10.97 -5.11
C PRO A 12 -3.76 9.51 -4.79
N LEU A 13 -2.67 9.28 -4.08
CA LEU A 13 -2.19 7.94 -3.74
C LEU A 13 -3.28 7.06 -3.11
N GLU A 14 -4.11 7.65 -2.25
CA GLU A 14 -5.26 6.98 -1.63
C GLU A 14 -6.23 6.40 -2.65
N ASP A 15 -6.49 7.10 -3.75
CA ASP A 15 -7.34 6.59 -4.82
C ASP A 15 -6.65 5.45 -5.56
N GLN A 16 -5.36 5.56 -5.85
CA GLN A 16 -4.63 4.47 -6.51
C GLN A 16 -4.69 3.18 -5.69
N ILE A 17 -4.45 3.27 -4.37
CA ILE A 17 -4.51 2.14 -3.44
C ILE A 17 -5.93 1.54 -3.33
N LYS A 18 -6.98 2.35 -3.42
CA LYS A 18 -8.38 1.87 -3.42
C LYS A 18 -8.74 1.09 -4.69
N HIS A 19 -8.10 1.39 -5.82
CA HIS A 19 -8.35 0.68 -7.08
C HIS A 19 -7.68 -0.72 -7.13
N LEU A 20 -6.70 -0.99 -6.28
CA LEU A 20 -6.03 -2.29 -6.21
C LEU A 20 -6.93 -3.39 -5.65
N GLY A 21 -6.84 -4.59 -6.22
CA GLY A 21 -7.48 -5.80 -5.67
C GLY A 21 -6.96 -6.16 -4.26
N ASP A 22 -7.60 -7.10 -3.57
CA ASP A 22 -7.14 -7.54 -2.23
C ASP A 22 -5.78 -8.24 -2.31
N ASP A 23 -5.61 -9.16 -3.26
CA ASP A 23 -4.33 -9.87 -3.46
C ASP A 23 -3.26 -8.94 -4.03
N GLU A 24 -3.63 -8.07 -4.98
CA GLU A 24 -2.73 -7.08 -5.58
C GLU A 24 -2.21 -6.05 -4.55
N LEU A 25 -3.05 -5.61 -3.62
CA LEU A 25 -2.63 -4.72 -2.54
C LEU A 25 -1.65 -5.40 -1.57
N LEU A 26 -1.82 -6.70 -1.32
CA LEU A 26 -0.92 -7.48 -0.48
C LEU A 26 0.43 -7.70 -1.15
N ASP A 27 0.44 -8.04 -2.43
CA ASP A 27 1.66 -8.18 -3.23
C ASP A 27 2.43 -6.84 -3.26
N PHE A 28 1.72 -5.73 -3.53
CA PHE A 28 2.31 -4.40 -3.53
C PHE A 28 2.93 -4.01 -2.17
N TRP A 29 2.26 -4.34 -1.06
CA TRP A 29 2.78 -4.12 0.27
C TRP A 29 4.07 -4.93 0.53
N GLU A 30 4.10 -6.20 0.14
CA GLU A 30 5.27 -7.06 0.29
C GLU A 30 6.47 -6.53 -0.51
N GLU A 31 6.26 -6.14 -1.77
CA GLU A 31 7.30 -5.55 -2.61
C GLU A 31 7.87 -4.26 -2.00
N THR A 32 7.00 -3.39 -1.47
CA THR A 32 7.42 -2.13 -0.82
C THR A 32 8.31 -2.40 0.40
N GLN A 33 7.93 -3.36 1.24
CA GLN A 33 8.71 -3.75 2.42
C GLN A 33 10.05 -4.40 2.04
N TYR A 34 10.09 -5.18 0.95
CA TYR A 34 11.32 -5.75 0.44
C TYR A 34 12.30 -4.66 -0.03
N ILE A 35 11.81 -3.68 -0.80
CA ILE A 35 12.61 -2.56 -1.27
C ILE A 35 13.11 -1.70 -0.11
N GLU A 36 12.25 -1.40 0.87
CA GLU A 36 12.63 -0.62 2.05
C GLU A 36 13.77 -1.28 2.84
N ARG A 37 13.71 -2.61 3.05
CA ARG A 37 14.78 -3.34 3.72
C ARG A 37 16.12 -3.25 2.98
N MET A 38 16.10 -3.28 1.65
CA MET A 38 17.30 -3.09 0.82
C MET A 38 17.84 -1.66 0.91
N LEU A 39 16.96 -0.66 0.96
CA LEU A 39 17.34 0.76 1.06
C LEU A 39 17.87 1.13 2.46
N VAL A 40 17.30 0.56 3.52
CA VAL A 40 17.76 0.77 4.91
C VAL A 40 19.18 0.25 5.12
N GLU A 41 19.62 -0.74 4.33
CA GLU A 41 20.98 -1.30 4.36
C GLU A 41 22.03 -0.36 3.71
N GLU A 42 21.61 0.66 2.93
CA GLU A 42 22.47 1.45 2.03
C GLU A 42 22.52 2.98 2.31
N GLU A 43 22.10 3.46 3.49
CA GLU A 43 22.14 4.87 3.95
C GLU A 43 20.91 5.76 3.62
N ASN A 44 20.28 6.29 4.69
CA ASN A 44 19.66 7.62 4.88
C ASN A 44 18.24 7.58 5.51
N PRO A 45 18.02 8.10 6.73
CA PRO A 45 16.72 8.13 7.41
C PRO A 45 15.73 9.20 6.90
N GLU A 46 16.00 9.92 5.81
CA GLU A 46 15.13 10.98 5.27
C GLU A 46 14.00 10.44 4.38
N ALA A 47 13.42 9.32 4.76
CA ALA A 47 12.32 8.66 4.05
C ALA A 47 10.94 9.25 4.44
N ASP A 48 10.82 10.58 4.48
CA ASP A 48 9.56 11.27 4.84
C ASP A 48 8.42 10.89 3.87
N HIS A 49 8.76 10.70 2.59
CA HIS A 49 7.85 10.16 1.58
C HIS A 49 7.50 8.68 1.81
N SER A 50 8.44 7.83 2.24
CA SER A 50 8.17 6.40 2.48
C SER A 50 7.13 6.19 3.57
N GLN A 51 7.09 7.07 4.58
CA GLN A 51 6.08 7.00 5.65
C GLN A 51 4.67 7.30 5.14
N GLU A 52 4.50 8.17 4.15
CA GLU A 52 3.17 8.49 3.63
C GLU A 52 2.56 7.30 2.88
N TYR A 53 3.35 6.63 2.02
CA TYR A 53 2.92 5.42 1.33
C TYR A 53 2.54 4.30 2.30
N GLU A 54 3.42 4.01 3.27
CA GLU A 54 3.16 2.99 4.29
C GLU A 54 1.86 3.29 5.03
N ARG A 55 1.66 4.53 5.47
CA ARG A 55 0.45 4.92 6.22
C ARG A 55 -0.81 4.69 5.42
N VAL A 56 -0.83 5.08 4.14
CA VAL A 56 -2.01 4.92 3.28
C VAL A 56 -2.30 3.42 3.03
N ILE A 57 -1.28 2.62 2.75
CA ILE A 57 -1.43 1.17 2.55
C ILE A 57 -1.97 0.49 3.81
N LEU A 58 -1.39 0.78 4.98
CA LEU A 58 -1.83 0.23 6.26
C LEU A 58 -3.27 0.63 6.60
N GLN A 59 -3.65 1.88 6.35
CA GLN A 59 -5.02 2.36 6.57
C GLN A 59 -6.02 1.58 5.72
N GLU A 60 -5.74 1.35 4.44
CA GLU A 60 -6.63 0.60 3.56
C GLU A 60 -6.70 -0.89 3.96
N LEU A 61 -5.56 -1.51 4.30
CA LEU A 61 -5.52 -2.90 4.80
C LEU A 61 -6.35 -3.08 6.08
N MET A 62 -6.24 -2.14 7.02
CA MET A 62 -7.07 -2.12 8.23
C MET A 62 -8.55 -1.97 7.88
N LEU A 63 -8.90 -1.05 6.98
CA LEU A 63 -10.27 -0.80 6.55
C LEU A 63 -10.91 -2.04 5.91
N ARG A 64 -10.20 -2.71 5.00
CA ARG A 64 -10.65 -3.96 4.35
C ARG A 64 -10.81 -5.08 5.37
N THR A 65 -9.89 -5.21 6.30
CA THR A 65 -9.96 -6.21 7.38
C THR A 65 -11.16 -5.96 8.30
N CYS A 66 -11.42 -4.71 8.70
CA CYS A 66 -12.57 -4.33 9.49
C CYS A 66 -13.89 -4.60 8.75
N ARG A 67 -13.99 -4.24 7.47
CA ARG A 67 -15.17 -4.53 6.64
C ARG A 67 -15.42 -6.03 6.51
N ARG A 68 -14.37 -6.82 6.27
CA ARG A 68 -14.48 -8.28 6.19
C ARG A 68 -14.95 -8.88 7.52
N ARG A 69 -14.42 -8.42 8.66
CA ARG A 69 -14.87 -8.85 9.99
C ARG A 69 -16.32 -8.46 10.28
N ALA A 70 -16.74 -7.25 9.92
CA ALA A 70 -18.12 -6.80 10.10
C ALA A 70 -19.10 -7.69 9.31
N LEU A 71 -18.79 -7.98 8.05
CA LEU A 71 -19.63 -8.84 7.19
C LEU A 71 -19.68 -10.31 7.66
N VAL A 72 -18.65 -10.79 8.36
CA VAL A 72 -18.61 -12.14 8.94
C VAL A 72 -19.37 -12.21 10.27
N SER A 73 -19.52 -11.10 10.99
CA SER A 73 -20.22 -11.03 12.27
C SER A 73 -21.76 -11.00 12.15
N GLU A 74 -22.30 -10.78 10.95
CA GLU A 74 -23.75 -10.74 10.66
C GLU A 74 -24.31 -12.05 10.08
N ARG A 75 -23.54 -13.16 10.12
CA ARG A 75 -23.95 -14.48 9.61
C ARG A 75 -24.12 -15.53 10.71
#